data_AF-A0A533BG00-F1
#
_entry.id   AF-A0A533BG00-F1
#
_cell.length_a   1.000
_cell.length_b   1.000
_cell.length_c   1.000
_cell.angle_alpha   90.00
_cell.angle_beta   90.00
_cell.angle_gamma   90.00
#
_symmetry.space_group_name_H-M   'P 1'
#
loop_
_entity.id
_entity.type
_entity.pdbx_description
1 polymer ?
#
loop_
_entity_poly.entity_id
_entity_poly.type
_entity_poly.pdbx_seq_one_letter_code
_entity_poly.pdbx_strand_id
1 'polypeptide(L)'
;MKGILMTIVAVSCALVLFAGGVALAESTMWMDELTGSVNFYKSKYPTTNNEPANWDPYLSELILMKKAAIRGDLVTVRSKMGMWFKMLKDRDYGINPKAADELFRIAVLTTPFDEYKISVPAQ
;
A
#
# COMPACT_ATOMS: atom_id res chain seq x y z
N MET A 1 39.81 17.59 24.50
CA MET A 1 39.39 16.29 23.91
C MET A 1 37.95 15.86 24.24
N LYS A 2 37.06 16.75 24.73
CA LYS A 2 35.65 16.42 25.04
C LYS A 2 34.64 16.94 24.00
N GLY A 3 34.97 18.01 23.26
CA GLY A 3 34.08 18.61 22.26
C GLY A 3 34.02 17.88 20.92
N ILE A 4 35.12 17.27 20.48
CA ILE A 4 35.21 16.60 19.16
C ILE A 4 34.38 15.29 19.14
N LEU A 5 34.27 14.60 20.27
CA LEU A 5 33.50 13.35 20.37
C LEU A 5 31.98 13.61 20.27
N MET A 6 31.48 14.71 20.81
CA MET A 6 30.05 15.06 20.77
C MET A 6 29.56 15.41 19.37
N THR A 7 30.39 16.08 18.55
CA THR A 7 30.02 16.45 17.19
C THR A 7 29.94 15.22 16.26
N ILE A 8 30.83 14.24 16.44
CA ILE A 8 30.83 13.00 15.65
C ILE A 8 29.59 12.15 15.96
N VAL A 9 29.19 12.04 17.22
CA VAL A 9 27.99 11.29 17.63
C VAL A 9 26.71 11.95 17.09
N ALA A 10 26.61 13.28 17.14
CA ALA A 10 25.45 14.00 16.62
C ALA A 10 25.28 13.87 15.09
N VAL A 11 26.38 13.94 14.33
CA VAL A 11 26.37 13.75 12.86
C VAL A 11 26.00 12.31 12.49
N SER A 12 26.44 11.33 13.29
CA SER A 12 26.16 9.91 13.06
C SER A 12 24.68 9.57 13.28
N CYS A 13 24.06 10.10 14.33
CA CYS A 13 22.62 9.91 14.61
C CYS A 13 21.73 10.52 13.51
N ALA A 14 22.10 11.70 13.00
CA ALA A 14 21.34 12.33 11.92
C ALA A 14 21.36 11.49 10.63
N LEU A 15 22.51 10.94 10.25
CA LEU A 15 22.64 10.11 9.04
C LEU A 15 21.84 8.81 9.13
N VAL A 16 21.79 8.16 10.30
CA VAL A 16 21.00 6.93 10.49
C VAL A 16 19.49 7.20 10.42
N LEU A 17 19.02 8.33 10.97
CA LEU A 17 17.61 8.71 10.90
C LEU A 17 17.16 9.05 9.48
N PHE A 18 18.01 9.75 8.70
CA PHE A 18 17.70 10.04 7.29
C PHE A 18 17.71 8.78 6.42
N ALA A 19 18.68 7.88 6.61
CA ALA A 19 18.73 6.62 5.87
C ALA A 19 17.52 5.71 6.18
N GLY A 20 17.10 5.64 7.45
CA GLY A 20 15.91 4.90 7.86
C GLY A 20 14.61 5.47 7.26
N GLY A 21 14.50 6.79 7.14
CA GLY A 21 13.35 7.45 6.52
C GLY A 21 13.23 7.17 5.02
N VAL A 22 14.35 7.19 4.28
CA VAL A 22 14.37 6.89 2.84
C VAL A 22 14.00 5.43 2.56
N ALA A 23 14.54 4.49 3.33
CA ALA A 23 14.22 3.07 3.19
C ALA A 23 12.74 2.76 3.50
N LEU A 24 12.16 3.40 4.53
CA LEU A 24 10.74 3.26 4.85
C LEU A 24 9.83 3.85 3.78
N ALA A 25 10.20 5.00 3.21
CA ALA A 25 9.46 5.59 2.10
C ALA A 25 9.44 4.64 0.89
N GLU A 26 10.59 4.14 0.47
CA GLU A 26 10.72 3.19 -0.65
C GLU A 26 9.89 1.91 -0.41
N SER A 27 9.96 1.33 0.80
CA SER A 27 9.23 0.10 1.13
C SER A 27 7.70 0.23 1.08
N THR A 28 7.16 1.46 1.15
CA THR A 28 5.70 1.71 1.18
C THR A 28 5.15 2.39 -0.07
N MET A 29 6.01 2.79 -1.01
CA MET A 29 5.62 3.49 -2.24
C MET A 29 4.60 2.72 -3.09
N TRP A 30 4.74 1.39 -3.16
CA TRP A 30 3.82 0.55 -3.92
C TRP A 30 2.36 0.68 -3.44
N MET A 31 2.11 0.96 -2.16
CA MET A 31 0.76 1.19 -1.63
C MET A 31 0.19 2.55 -2.06
N ASP A 32 1.06 3.55 -2.25
CA ASP A 32 0.66 4.84 -2.80
C ASP A 32 0.34 4.73 -4.29
N GLU A 33 1.08 3.92 -5.04
CA GLU A 33 0.78 3.60 -6.44
C GLU A 33 -0.59 2.90 -6.58
N LEU A 34 -0.90 1.95 -5.71
CA LEU A 34 -2.23 1.32 -5.66
C LEU A 34 -3.31 2.34 -5.29
N THR A 35 -3.04 3.23 -4.34
CA THR A 35 -3.97 4.30 -3.97
C THR A 35 -4.24 5.23 -5.16
N GLY A 36 -3.20 5.61 -5.90
CA GLY A 36 -3.31 6.37 -7.13
C GLY A 36 -4.14 5.63 -8.20
N SER A 37 -3.91 4.33 -8.36
CA SER A 37 -4.65 3.48 -9.28
C SER A 37 -6.13 3.41 -8.92
N VAL A 38 -6.48 3.22 -7.64
CA VAL A 38 -7.87 3.23 -7.16
C VAL A 38 -8.52 4.58 -7.46
N ASN A 39 -7.84 5.71 -7.19
CA ASN A 39 -8.38 7.03 -7.49
C ASN A 39 -8.59 7.28 -9.00
N PHE A 40 -7.70 6.78 -9.84
CA PHE A 40 -7.86 6.82 -11.30
C PHE A 40 -9.09 6.02 -11.75
N TYR A 41 -9.27 4.80 -11.25
CA TYR A 41 -10.42 3.99 -11.62
C TYR A 41 -11.74 4.51 -11.03
N LYS A 42 -11.72 5.09 -9.82
CA LYS A 42 -12.84 5.81 -9.22
C LYS A 42 -13.32 6.96 -10.11
N SER A 43 -12.41 7.76 -10.67
CA SER A 43 -12.79 8.87 -11.54
C SER A 43 -13.32 8.40 -12.91
N LYS A 44 -12.78 7.29 -13.42
CA LYS A 44 -13.20 6.70 -14.70
C LYS A 44 -14.51 5.91 -14.62
N TYR A 45 -14.78 5.30 -13.47
CA TYR A 45 -15.96 4.47 -13.22
C TYR A 45 -16.64 4.88 -11.89
N PRO A 46 -17.24 6.09 -11.84
CA PRO A 46 -17.90 6.56 -10.62
C PRO A 46 -19.18 5.77 -10.30
N THR A 47 -19.76 5.08 -11.30
CA THR A 47 -20.97 4.29 -11.17
C THR A 47 -20.83 2.92 -11.85
N THR A 48 -21.64 1.97 -11.41
CA THR A 48 -21.84 0.65 -12.02
C THR A 48 -23.34 0.41 -12.16
N ASN A 49 -23.82 0.12 -13.37
CA ASN A 49 -25.26 -0.07 -13.63
C ASN A 49 -26.15 1.09 -13.14
N ASN A 50 -25.68 2.34 -13.32
CA ASN A 50 -26.32 3.58 -12.83
C ASN A 50 -26.34 3.78 -11.30
N GLU A 51 -25.78 2.85 -10.52
CA GLU A 51 -25.63 3.01 -9.07
C GLU A 51 -24.23 3.54 -8.72
N PRO A 52 -24.09 4.46 -7.74
CA PRO A 52 -22.79 4.92 -7.27
C PRO A 52 -21.93 3.75 -6.73
N ALA A 53 -20.71 3.65 -7.23
CA ALA A 53 -19.74 2.68 -6.70
C ALA A 53 -19.09 3.21 -5.42
N ASN A 54 -18.94 2.37 -4.40
CA ASN A 54 -18.29 2.74 -3.15
C ASN A 54 -16.82 2.28 -3.12
N TRP A 55 -15.91 3.24 -3.30
CA TRP A 55 -14.47 3.02 -3.40
C TRP A 55 -13.74 3.15 -2.06
N ASP A 56 -14.40 3.71 -1.04
CA ASP A 56 -13.76 4.07 0.22
C ASP A 56 -13.20 2.86 1.00
N PRO A 57 -13.86 1.67 0.99
CA PRO A 57 -13.30 0.46 1.59
C PRO A 57 -11.94 0.06 0.99
N TYR A 58 -11.77 0.16 -0.33
CA TYR A 58 -10.51 -0.18 -0.99
C TYR A 58 -9.38 0.78 -0.58
N LEU A 59 -9.68 2.08 -0.49
CA LEU A 59 -8.71 3.08 -0.03
C LEU A 59 -8.37 2.90 1.46
N SER A 60 -9.36 2.57 2.29
CA SER A 60 -9.19 2.34 3.72
C SER A 60 -8.23 1.18 3.99
N GLU A 61 -8.40 0.06 3.31
CA GLU A 61 -7.52 -1.10 3.48
C GLU A 61 -6.06 -0.78 3.09
N LEU A 62 -5.83 -0.01 2.01
CA LEU A 62 -4.48 0.46 1.63
C LEU A 62 -3.88 1.40 2.69
N ILE A 63 -4.67 2.32 3.25
CA ILE A 63 -4.22 3.21 4.32
C ILE A 63 -3.84 2.42 5.58
N LEU A 64 -4.65 1.44 5.98
CA LEU A 64 -4.39 0.60 7.14
C LEU A 64 -3.15 -0.27 6.93
N MET A 65 -2.98 -0.82 5.74
CA MET A 65 -1.81 -1.58 5.33
C MET A 65 -0.54 -0.73 5.38
N LYS A 66 -0.57 0.50 4.85
CA LYS A 66 0.58 1.41 4.89
C LYS A 66 0.96 1.78 6.32
N LYS A 67 -0.03 2.09 7.16
CA LYS A 67 0.21 2.35 8.59
C LYS A 67 0.82 1.13 9.30
N ALA A 68 0.43 -0.09 8.92
CA ALA A 68 1.02 -1.31 9.48
C ALA A 68 2.47 -1.51 9.01
N ALA A 69 2.76 -1.31 7.73
CA ALA A 69 4.11 -1.39 7.19
C ALA A 69 5.08 -0.40 7.85
N ILE A 70 4.65 0.85 8.06
CA ILE A 70 5.45 1.88 8.77
C ILE A 70 5.79 1.43 10.20
N ARG A 71 4.92 0.64 10.85
CA ARG A 71 5.16 0.08 12.19
C ARG A 71 5.92 -1.26 12.18
N GLY A 72 6.28 -1.79 11.01
CA GLY A 72 6.89 -3.12 10.86
C GLY A 72 5.92 -4.29 11.09
N ASP A 73 4.60 -4.05 11.10
CA ASP A 73 3.58 -5.08 11.32
C ASP A 73 3.22 -5.79 10.01
N LEU A 74 4.09 -6.72 9.62
CA LEU A 74 3.94 -7.48 8.38
C LEU A 74 2.74 -8.44 8.39
N VAL A 75 2.27 -8.86 9.57
CA VAL A 75 1.09 -9.74 9.69
C VAL A 75 -0.16 -8.97 9.27
N THR A 76 -0.33 -7.76 9.77
CA THR A 76 -1.43 -6.89 9.36
C THR A 76 -1.30 -6.53 7.88
N VAL A 77 -0.09 -6.26 7.36
CA VAL A 77 0.09 -5.99 5.92
C VAL A 77 -0.44 -7.14 5.07
N ARG A 78 -0.04 -8.39 5.37
CA ARG A 78 -0.52 -9.58 4.65
C ARG A 78 -2.03 -9.75 4.75
N SER A 79 -2.58 -9.61 5.96
CA SER A 79 -4.01 -9.77 6.19
C SER A 79 -4.82 -8.74 5.40
N LYS A 80 -4.37 -7.48 5.40
CA LYS A 80 -5.03 -6.39 4.68
C LYS A 80 -4.91 -6.53 3.17
N MET A 81 -3.74 -6.96 2.67
CA MET A 81 -3.59 -7.21 1.23
C MET A 81 -4.48 -8.38 0.77
N GLY A 82 -4.57 -9.45 1.56
CA GLY A 82 -5.48 -10.56 1.28
C GLY A 82 -6.94 -10.13 1.22
N MET A 83 -7.38 -9.29 2.17
CA MET A 83 -8.73 -8.72 2.15
C MET A 83 -8.97 -7.85 0.91
N TRP A 84 -8.02 -6.99 0.58
CA TRP A 84 -8.12 -6.10 -0.57
C TRP A 84 -8.24 -6.86 -1.89
N PHE A 85 -7.44 -7.92 -2.08
CA PHE A 85 -7.58 -8.82 -3.22
C PHE A 85 -8.94 -9.52 -3.24
N LYS A 86 -9.39 -10.04 -2.10
CA LYS A 86 -10.70 -10.69 -2.01
C LYS A 86 -11.82 -9.74 -2.44
N MET A 87 -11.83 -8.50 -1.95
CA MET A 87 -12.82 -7.49 -2.33
C MET A 87 -12.83 -7.21 -3.83
N LEU A 88 -11.66 -7.22 -4.50
CA LEU A 88 -11.61 -7.06 -5.96
C LEU A 88 -12.20 -8.26 -6.69
N LYS A 89 -11.83 -9.48 -6.28
CA LYS A 89 -12.34 -10.71 -6.90
C LYS A 89 -13.85 -10.84 -6.75
N ASP A 90 -14.36 -10.50 -5.57
CA ASP A 90 -15.79 -10.57 -5.25
C ASP A 90 -16.59 -9.38 -5.80
N ARG A 91 -15.90 -8.36 -6.33
CA ARG A 91 -16.50 -7.11 -6.85
C ARG A 91 -17.34 -6.41 -5.79
N ASP A 92 -16.84 -6.45 -4.56
CA ASP A 92 -17.51 -5.86 -3.41
C ASP A 92 -17.75 -4.36 -3.63
N TYR A 93 -18.74 -3.82 -2.92
CA TYR A 93 -19.05 -2.38 -2.91
C TYR A 93 -19.44 -1.78 -4.27
N GLY A 94 -19.83 -2.62 -5.23
CA GLY A 94 -20.44 -2.20 -6.49
C GLY A 94 -19.47 -1.53 -7.45
N ILE A 95 -18.16 -1.79 -7.34
CA ILE A 95 -17.18 -1.27 -8.30
C ILE A 95 -17.35 -1.93 -9.67
N ASN A 96 -16.96 -1.20 -10.72
CA ASN A 96 -17.11 -1.69 -12.08
C ASN A 96 -16.25 -2.96 -12.30
N PRO A 97 -16.81 -4.04 -12.89
CA PRO A 97 -16.07 -5.26 -13.23
C PRO A 97 -14.70 -5.05 -13.86
N LYS A 98 -14.62 -4.18 -14.88
CA LYS A 98 -13.39 -3.91 -15.60
C LYS A 98 -12.37 -3.19 -14.73
N ALA A 99 -12.84 -2.32 -13.83
CA ALA A 99 -11.96 -1.65 -12.89
C ALA A 99 -11.43 -2.63 -11.83
N ALA A 100 -12.27 -3.55 -11.35
CA ALA A 100 -11.85 -4.60 -10.42
C ALA A 100 -10.75 -5.48 -11.02
N ASP A 101 -10.96 -5.95 -12.25
CA ASP A 101 -10.02 -6.82 -12.97
C ASP A 101 -8.67 -6.09 -13.24
N GLU A 102 -8.72 -4.83 -13.67
CA GLU A 102 -7.50 -4.03 -13.89
C GLU A 102 -6.76 -3.69 -12.59
N LEU A 103 -7.48 -3.35 -11.52
CA LEU A 103 -6.86 -3.12 -10.21
C LEU A 103 -6.21 -4.37 -9.66
N PHE A 104 -6.82 -5.54 -9.88
CA PHE A 104 -6.24 -6.82 -9.50
C PHE A 104 -4.93 -7.05 -10.25
N ARG A 105 -4.93 -6.85 -11.57
CA ARG A 105 -3.73 -6.99 -12.41
C ARG A 105 -2.62 -6.03 -11.99
N ILE A 106 -2.94 -4.76 -11.75
CA ILE A 106 -1.98 -3.76 -11.28
C ILE A 106 -1.41 -4.18 -9.92
N ALA A 107 -2.26 -4.60 -8.98
CA ALA A 107 -1.80 -5.04 -7.67
C ALA A 107 -0.87 -6.25 -7.72
N VAL A 108 -1.12 -7.22 -8.61
CA VAL A 108 -0.19 -8.34 -8.80
C VAL A 108 1.16 -7.87 -9.36
N LEU A 109 1.20 -6.80 -10.17
CA LEU A 109 2.46 -6.29 -10.72
C LEU A 109 3.22 -5.38 -9.76
N THR A 110 2.51 -4.65 -8.92
CA THR A 110 3.07 -3.63 -8.01
C THR A 110 3.38 -4.18 -6.63
N THR A 111 2.71 -5.24 -6.16
CA THR A 111 2.92 -5.77 -4.80
C THR A 111 4.27 -6.51 -4.68
N PRO A 112 5.15 -6.11 -3.75
CA PRO A 112 6.40 -6.82 -3.46
C PRO A 112 6.12 -8.06 -2.60
N PHE A 113 5.59 -9.12 -3.25
CA PHE A 113 5.16 -10.35 -2.58
C PHE A 113 6.24 -11.00 -1.73
N ASP A 114 7.48 -11.03 -2.22
CA ASP A 114 8.60 -11.69 -1.53
C ASP A 114 9.10 -10.93 -0.30
N GLU A 115 9.10 -9.60 -0.36
CA GLU A 115 9.51 -8.72 0.75
C GLU A 115 8.56 -8.87 1.92
N TYR A 116 7.25 -8.81 1.63
CA TYR A 116 6.23 -8.87 2.66
C TYR A 116 5.78 -10.30 2.99
N LYS A 117 6.23 -11.32 2.27
CA LYS A 117 5.74 -12.72 2.36
C LYS A 117 4.22 -12.80 2.19
N ILE A 118 3.70 -12.07 1.22
CA ILE A 118 2.29 -12.10 0.83
C ILE A 118 2.12 -13.25 -0.16
N SER A 119 1.09 -14.07 0.03
CA SER A 119 0.75 -15.09 -0.96
C SER A 119 0.22 -14.43 -2.23
N VAL A 120 0.74 -14.85 -3.38
CA VAL A 120 0.15 -14.48 -4.67
C VAL A 120 -1.30 -14.98 -4.69
N PRO A 121 -2.30 -14.12 -4.90
CA PRO A 121 -3.68 -14.57 -4.96
C PRO A 121 -3.86 -15.51 -6.15
N ALA A 122 -4.61 -16.60 -5.96
CA ALA A 122 -5.07 -17.38 -7.09
C ALA A 122 -5.83 -16.46 -8.06
N GLN A 123 -5.73 -16.71 -9.38
CA GLN A 123 -6.59 -16.04 -10.37
C GLN A 123 -8.05 -16.44 -10.17
#